data_AF-A0A815HMB8-F1
#
_entry.id   AF-A0A815HMB8-F1
#
_cell.length_a   1.000
_cell.length_b   1.000
_cell.length_c   1.000
_cell.angle_alpha   90.00
_cell.angle_beta   90.00
_cell.angle_gamma   90.00
#
_symmetry.space_group_name_H-M   'P 1'
#
loop_
_entity.id
_entity.type
_entity.pdbx_description
1 polymer ?
#
loop_
_entity_poly.entity_id
_entity_poly.type
_entity_poly.pdbx_seq_one_letter_code
_entity_poly.pdbx_strand_id
1 'polypeptide(L)'
;MNTIHITIWILLIIPNIFAYQCLTDQWPPKSKSNIPTYVIDLDTPPFQRWNQIVTIYKSQIRDVLDYTKHFIVNTWPVFTFLIDIMHTKLPLIADTLPEPYGQELKGISQASGISLGEIIFYNIFYEISSLCTSIVTQDQNGYIIHGRNLDFGLLLGWDKVNKSWILTNKLRPLVIAINYTKNGEIRFQTISFAGFIGAVTGIKPGRFSITLNTRFDLNGGYIGIIEWIYNINRNQSFVTLAIRDMLTGAENYDEAVEYLSKIPLLAPCYYILAGIKSGQGIIISRSRQTSVNIKTLDTNNQWYLIQTNYDNWRKQPSIDDRLTPAIQCIETKGKNNINFESLFNLLSSQPMLNKLTIYTTLMKPSTGQLESYIQDCHDEDIPCVKPIVIGEGTHFMIPWLHRPIIFDIRTRPRSIPSITGTKDLQTINITLRILYRPQAEILPKIFTNLGLDYEERVLPSITNEVLKSVVAQFDAIELITQRTLISQRVSELLTERAAQFGLLLDDISITHLSFGPEFTSAVELKQVAQQDAEKQRFLVEKAEQSRQANVIAAEGDARAADLIGKALGEAGDGLIELRRIEAAEDIAGQLARSRNIVYLPHGPQMLLNISGAAQ
;
A
#
# COMPACT_ATOMS: atom_id res chain seq x y z
N MET A 1 -29.20 -3.12 35.50
CA MET A 1 -29.46 -3.00 34.04
C MET A 1 -28.72 -1.85 33.36
N ASN A 2 -28.00 -0.95 34.07
CA ASN A 2 -27.14 0.08 33.45
C ASN A 2 -25.72 -0.39 33.07
N THR A 3 -25.33 -1.61 33.44
CA THR A 3 -23.96 -2.11 33.27
C THR A 3 -23.69 -2.78 31.92
N ILE A 4 -24.72 -3.23 31.20
CA ILE A 4 -24.58 -3.83 29.86
C ILE A 4 -24.39 -2.74 28.79
N HIS A 5 -24.96 -1.55 29.00
CA HIS A 5 -24.63 -0.39 28.18
C HIS A 5 -23.17 0.04 28.39
N ILE A 6 -22.62 -0.07 29.60
CA ILE A 6 -21.26 0.39 29.89
C ILE A 6 -20.19 -0.45 29.17
N THR A 7 -20.39 -1.75 28.93
CA THR A 7 -19.40 -2.54 28.17
C THR A 7 -19.41 -2.24 26.67
N ILE A 8 -20.58 -1.88 26.12
CA ILE A 8 -20.71 -1.38 24.74
C ILE A 8 -20.11 0.03 24.63
N TRP A 9 -20.16 0.81 25.72
CA TRP A 9 -19.61 2.16 25.78
C TRP A 9 -18.12 2.26 26.18
N ILE A 10 -17.49 1.23 26.74
CA ILE A 10 -16.06 1.26 27.06
C ILE A 10 -15.18 1.07 25.80
N LEU A 11 -15.76 0.62 24.68
CA LEU A 11 -15.16 0.73 23.35
C LEU A 11 -15.35 2.14 22.73
N LEU A 12 -16.11 3.01 23.43
CA LEU A 12 -16.42 4.46 23.29
C LEU A 12 -15.39 5.50 22.81
N ILE A 13 -14.09 5.26 22.99
CA ILE A 13 -13.10 6.36 23.08
C ILE A 13 -11.95 6.20 22.08
N ILE A 14 -12.19 6.46 20.79
CA ILE A 14 -11.18 6.99 19.85
C ILE A 14 -11.87 7.88 18.80
N PRO A 15 -11.40 9.11 18.53
CA PRO A 15 -11.91 9.94 17.44
C PRO A 15 -11.44 9.49 16.06
N ASN A 16 -12.30 9.70 15.06
CA ASN A 16 -12.11 9.69 13.60
C ASN A 16 -10.69 9.99 13.13
N ILE A 17 -9.89 8.97 12.80
CA ILE A 17 -8.61 9.15 12.13
C ILE A 17 -8.32 7.91 11.24
N PHE A 18 -9.10 7.68 10.19
CA PHE A 18 -8.73 6.76 9.10
C PHE A 18 -8.70 7.56 7.81
N ALA A 19 -7.53 7.67 7.17
CA ALA A 19 -7.44 8.20 5.81
C ALA A 19 -8.09 7.16 4.88
N TYR A 20 -9.23 7.50 4.28
CA TYR A 20 -9.89 6.67 3.29
C TYR A 20 -9.34 6.99 1.90
N GLN A 21 -9.22 5.98 1.04
CA GLN A 21 -8.83 6.15 -0.36
C GLN A 21 -9.94 5.59 -1.25
N CYS A 22 -10.41 6.40 -2.19
CA CYS A 22 -11.39 5.96 -3.19
C CYS A 22 -10.65 5.17 -4.27
N LEU A 23 -10.84 3.85 -4.28
CA LEU A 23 -10.24 2.94 -5.25
C LEU A 23 -10.84 3.14 -6.64
N THR A 24 -10.07 2.80 -7.67
CA THR A 24 -10.45 2.97 -9.08
C THR A 24 -10.31 1.73 -9.94
N ASP A 25 -9.53 0.74 -9.50
CA ASP A 25 -9.13 -0.42 -10.33
C ASP A 25 -9.46 -1.75 -9.65
N GLN A 26 -10.68 -1.90 -9.12
CA GLN A 26 -11.17 -3.15 -8.50
C GLN A 26 -12.13 -3.94 -9.39
N TRP A 27 -12.46 -3.40 -10.57
CA TRP A 27 -13.35 -4.02 -11.55
C TRP A 27 -12.57 -4.55 -12.77
N PRO A 28 -12.91 -5.72 -13.34
CA PRO A 28 -13.92 -6.67 -12.85
C PRO A 28 -13.42 -7.46 -11.62
N PRO A 29 -14.33 -7.96 -10.77
CA PRO A 29 -13.96 -8.70 -9.56
C PRO A 29 -13.24 -10.01 -9.91
N LYS A 30 -12.35 -10.47 -9.02
CA LYS A 30 -11.62 -11.74 -9.19
C LYS A 30 -12.60 -12.91 -9.33
N SER A 31 -12.39 -13.83 -10.27
CA SER A 31 -13.33 -14.93 -10.61
C SER A 31 -13.75 -15.83 -9.43
N LYS A 32 -12.90 -15.95 -8.40
CA LYS A 32 -13.20 -16.72 -7.17
C LYS A 32 -14.32 -16.10 -6.30
N SER A 33 -14.81 -14.91 -6.63
CA SER A 33 -15.88 -14.22 -5.91
C SER A 33 -17.30 -14.57 -6.39
N ASN A 34 -17.45 -15.35 -7.47
CA ASN A 34 -18.76 -15.67 -8.05
C ASN A 34 -19.65 -16.46 -7.08
N ILE A 35 -20.93 -16.07 -7.05
CA ILE A 35 -21.95 -16.68 -6.18
C ILE A 35 -22.78 -17.71 -6.99
N PRO A 36 -22.98 -18.94 -6.47
CA PRO A 36 -23.80 -19.94 -7.14
C PRO A 36 -25.28 -19.52 -7.15
N THR A 37 -25.96 -19.77 -8.27
CA THR A 37 -27.38 -19.44 -8.46
C THR A 37 -28.24 -20.68 -8.38
N TYR A 38 -29.33 -20.58 -7.62
CA TYR A 38 -30.34 -21.62 -7.45
C TYR A 38 -31.73 -21.10 -7.84
N VAL A 39 -32.65 -22.01 -8.14
CA VAL A 39 -34.04 -21.69 -8.43
C VAL A 39 -34.90 -22.16 -7.26
N ILE A 40 -35.79 -21.30 -6.80
CA ILE A 40 -36.90 -21.70 -5.93
C ILE A 40 -38.19 -21.48 -6.70
N ASP A 41 -38.87 -22.57 -6.99
CA ASP A 41 -40.18 -22.55 -7.62
C ASP A 41 -41.27 -22.32 -6.57
N LEU A 42 -42.04 -21.25 -6.73
CA LEU A 42 -43.14 -20.88 -5.84
C LEU A 42 -44.39 -21.75 -6.06
N ASP A 43 -44.48 -22.48 -7.16
CA ASP A 43 -45.56 -23.44 -7.40
C ASP A 43 -45.32 -24.78 -6.68
N THR A 44 -44.04 -25.08 -6.38
CA THR A 44 -43.67 -26.19 -5.51
C THR A 44 -44.20 -25.95 -4.08
N PRO A 45 -44.78 -26.97 -3.41
CA PRO A 45 -45.26 -26.84 -2.03
C PRO A 45 -44.17 -26.25 -1.11
N PRO A 46 -44.51 -25.27 -0.24
CA PRO A 46 -43.55 -24.61 0.66
C PRO A 46 -42.57 -25.55 1.36
N PHE A 47 -43.07 -26.69 1.83
CA PHE A 47 -42.30 -27.73 2.52
C PHE A 47 -41.12 -28.30 1.71
N GLN A 48 -41.16 -28.23 0.38
CA GLN A 48 -40.17 -28.87 -0.49
C GLN A 48 -39.23 -27.87 -1.18
N ARG A 49 -39.55 -26.57 -1.16
CA ARG A 49 -38.87 -25.52 -1.94
C ARG A 49 -37.36 -25.44 -1.70
N TRP A 50 -36.92 -25.71 -0.48
CA TRP A 50 -35.52 -25.54 -0.06
C TRP A 50 -34.71 -26.82 -0.02
N ASN A 51 -35.32 -27.97 -0.31
CA ASN A 51 -34.71 -29.29 -0.09
C ASN A 51 -33.38 -29.45 -0.84
N GLN A 52 -33.33 -29.03 -2.11
CA GLN A 52 -32.12 -29.14 -2.93
C GLN A 52 -30.96 -28.32 -2.33
N ILE A 53 -31.21 -27.04 -2.04
CA ILE A 53 -30.20 -26.12 -1.51
C ILE A 53 -29.68 -26.64 -0.17
N VAL A 54 -30.59 -26.97 0.74
CA VAL A 54 -30.22 -27.34 2.10
C VAL A 54 -29.51 -28.69 2.16
N THR A 55 -29.83 -29.63 1.27
CA THR A 55 -29.10 -30.90 1.18
C THR A 55 -27.62 -30.69 0.84
N ILE A 56 -27.31 -29.69 0.01
CA ILE A 56 -25.95 -29.31 -0.39
C ILE A 56 -25.22 -28.60 0.76
N TYR A 57 -25.90 -27.67 1.44
CA TYR A 57 -25.27 -26.76 2.40
C TYR A 57 -25.42 -27.15 3.89
N LYS A 58 -26.05 -28.29 4.20
CA LYS A 58 -26.36 -28.70 5.58
C LYS A 58 -25.15 -28.72 6.51
N SER A 59 -23.96 -29.08 6.02
CA SER A 59 -22.75 -29.12 6.85
C SER A 59 -22.27 -27.72 7.20
N GLN A 60 -22.26 -26.78 6.25
CA GLN A 60 -21.91 -25.38 6.47
C GLN A 60 -22.92 -24.68 7.37
N ILE A 61 -24.23 -24.95 7.20
CA ILE A 61 -25.28 -24.42 8.09
C ILE A 61 -25.05 -24.92 9.52
N ARG A 62 -24.79 -26.23 9.69
CA ARG A 62 -24.50 -26.83 10.99
C ARG A 62 -23.25 -26.23 11.63
N ASP A 63 -22.19 -26.00 10.85
CA ASP A 63 -20.95 -25.39 11.34
C ASP A 63 -21.16 -23.96 11.87
N VAL A 64 -21.98 -23.15 11.20
CA VAL A 64 -22.37 -21.82 11.69
C VAL A 64 -23.16 -21.93 13.00
N LEU A 65 -24.13 -22.84 13.07
CA LEU A 65 -24.95 -23.06 14.27
C LEU A 65 -24.13 -23.55 15.46
N ASP A 66 -23.29 -24.56 15.26
CA ASP A 66 -22.45 -25.14 16.31
C ASP A 66 -21.46 -24.12 16.84
N TYR A 67 -20.83 -23.34 15.94
CA TYR A 67 -19.97 -22.25 16.34
C TYR A 67 -20.72 -21.19 17.17
N THR A 68 -21.90 -20.77 16.71
CA THR A 68 -22.69 -19.73 17.38
C THR A 68 -23.15 -20.19 18.76
N LYS A 69 -23.65 -21.42 18.88
CA LYS A 69 -24.03 -22.02 20.18
C LYS A 69 -22.83 -22.07 21.13
N HIS A 70 -21.70 -22.59 20.66
CA HIS A 70 -20.48 -22.69 21.47
C HIS A 70 -19.96 -21.31 21.91
N PHE A 71 -20.02 -20.32 21.02
CA PHE A 71 -19.64 -18.95 21.33
C PHE A 71 -20.54 -18.33 22.41
N ILE A 72 -21.86 -18.49 22.29
CA ILE A 72 -22.85 -17.99 23.27
C ILE A 72 -22.59 -18.63 24.64
N VAL A 73 -22.46 -19.96 24.71
CA VAL A 73 -22.26 -20.68 25.97
C VAL A 73 -20.98 -20.25 26.69
N ASN A 74 -19.87 -20.13 25.95
CA ASN A 74 -18.56 -19.88 26.55
C ASN A 74 -18.27 -18.41 26.82
N THR A 75 -18.68 -17.52 25.93
CA THR A 75 -18.39 -16.09 26.06
C THR A 75 -19.43 -15.41 26.95
N TRP A 76 -20.67 -15.90 26.90
CA TRP A 76 -21.84 -15.25 27.46
C TRP A 76 -22.69 -16.24 28.28
N PRO A 77 -22.16 -16.78 29.41
CA PRO A 77 -22.84 -17.84 30.16
C PRO A 77 -24.24 -17.47 30.65
N VAL A 78 -24.49 -16.18 30.87
CA VAL A 78 -25.82 -15.65 31.25
C VAL A 78 -26.88 -15.83 30.16
N PHE A 79 -26.48 -16.05 28.91
CA PHE A 79 -27.36 -16.27 27.76
C PHE A 79 -27.54 -17.75 27.40
N THR A 80 -27.07 -18.67 28.24
CA THR A 80 -27.26 -20.12 28.05
C THR A 80 -28.74 -20.54 28.01
N PHE A 81 -29.65 -19.76 28.62
CA PHE A 81 -31.09 -19.96 28.49
C PHE A 81 -31.58 -19.88 27.03
N LEU A 82 -30.86 -19.22 26.12
CA LEU A 82 -31.20 -19.19 24.70
C LEU A 82 -31.13 -20.58 24.06
N ILE A 83 -30.25 -21.46 24.56
CA ILE A 83 -30.18 -22.85 24.12
C ILE A 83 -31.45 -23.60 24.52
N ASP A 84 -31.94 -23.38 25.74
CA ASP A 84 -33.21 -23.97 26.20
C ASP A 84 -34.41 -23.43 25.37
N ILE A 85 -34.46 -22.11 25.13
CA ILE A 85 -35.48 -21.49 24.26
C ILE A 85 -35.45 -22.12 22.85
N MET A 86 -34.26 -22.36 22.31
CA MET A 86 -34.08 -22.96 20.99
C MET A 86 -34.62 -24.39 20.94
N HIS A 87 -34.50 -25.18 22.00
CA HIS A 87 -35.05 -26.55 22.03
C HIS A 87 -36.54 -26.61 22.38
N THR A 88 -37.06 -25.70 23.22
CA THR A 88 -38.40 -25.83 23.80
C THR A 88 -39.43 -24.85 23.25
N LYS A 89 -39.03 -23.61 22.92
CA LYS A 89 -39.96 -22.53 22.51
C LYS A 89 -39.91 -22.23 21.02
N LEU A 90 -38.73 -22.16 20.42
CA LEU A 90 -38.59 -21.86 18.99
C LEU A 90 -39.31 -22.87 18.09
N PRO A 91 -39.36 -24.19 18.35
CA PRO A 91 -40.11 -25.08 17.46
C PRO A 91 -41.61 -24.74 17.36
N LEU A 92 -42.21 -24.24 18.45
CA LEU A 92 -43.62 -23.83 18.51
C LEU A 92 -43.90 -22.56 17.70
N ILE A 93 -42.85 -21.83 17.31
CA ILE A 93 -42.93 -20.58 16.54
C ILE A 93 -43.18 -20.84 15.06
N ALA A 94 -42.73 -21.98 14.52
CA ALA A 94 -42.95 -22.29 13.11
C ALA A 94 -44.43 -22.25 12.73
N ASP A 95 -45.30 -22.72 13.62
CA ASP A 95 -46.75 -22.77 13.41
C ASP A 95 -47.44 -21.41 13.48
N THR A 96 -46.75 -20.38 13.98
CA THR A 96 -47.32 -19.05 14.18
C THR A 96 -46.82 -18.05 13.16
N LEU A 97 -45.90 -18.46 12.28
CA LEU A 97 -45.46 -17.68 11.14
C LEU A 97 -46.51 -17.74 10.02
N PRO A 98 -46.71 -16.64 9.26
CA PRO A 98 -47.61 -16.67 8.12
C PRO A 98 -47.11 -17.65 7.05
N GLU A 99 -48.04 -18.29 6.34
CA GLU A 99 -47.71 -19.09 5.16
C GLU A 99 -47.01 -18.18 4.12
N PRO A 100 -45.93 -18.63 3.47
CA PRO A 100 -45.42 -20.01 3.40
C PRO A 100 -44.34 -20.39 4.43
N TYR A 101 -43.97 -19.46 5.32
CA TYR A 101 -42.68 -19.51 6.02
C TYR A 101 -42.55 -20.64 7.03
N GLY A 102 -43.62 -20.94 7.76
CA GLY A 102 -43.62 -22.05 8.73
C GLY A 102 -43.34 -23.40 8.06
N GLN A 103 -43.94 -23.65 6.90
CA GLN A 103 -43.74 -24.89 6.15
C GLN A 103 -42.36 -24.95 5.49
N GLU A 104 -41.84 -23.83 4.98
CA GLU A 104 -40.48 -23.77 4.44
C GLU A 104 -39.45 -24.15 5.53
N LEU A 105 -39.57 -23.60 6.74
CA LEU A 105 -38.64 -23.91 7.84
C LEU A 105 -38.71 -25.38 8.29
N LYS A 106 -39.92 -25.96 8.35
CA LYS A 106 -40.10 -27.39 8.63
C LYS A 106 -39.47 -28.27 7.55
N GLY A 107 -39.64 -27.90 6.29
CA GLY A 107 -38.99 -28.56 5.15
C GLY A 107 -37.46 -28.54 5.25
N ILE A 108 -36.90 -27.36 5.52
CA ILE A 108 -35.46 -27.17 5.75
C ILE A 108 -34.96 -28.05 6.89
N SER A 109 -35.69 -28.09 8.02
CA SER A 109 -35.33 -28.92 9.17
C SER A 109 -35.32 -30.42 8.80
N GLN A 110 -36.35 -30.91 8.12
CA GLN A 110 -36.41 -32.32 7.69
C GLN A 110 -35.29 -32.67 6.69
N ALA A 111 -35.04 -31.82 5.69
CA ALA A 111 -34.05 -32.10 4.65
C ALA A 111 -32.60 -32.00 5.15
N SER A 112 -32.30 -31.07 6.07
CA SER A 112 -30.97 -30.92 6.67
C SER A 112 -30.66 -31.95 7.75
N GLY A 113 -31.70 -32.44 8.45
CA GLY A 113 -31.53 -33.16 9.71
C GLY A 113 -31.04 -32.27 10.86
N ILE A 114 -31.25 -30.94 10.77
CA ILE A 114 -31.01 -29.97 11.84
C ILE A 114 -32.35 -29.71 12.54
N SER A 115 -32.35 -29.55 13.87
CA SER A 115 -33.60 -29.37 14.61
C SER A 115 -34.34 -28.10 14.18
N LEU A 116 -35.66 -28.13 14.19
CA LEU A 116 -36.49 -27.00 13.74
C LEU A 116 -36.18 -25.72 14.53
N GLY A 117 -35.93 -25.84 15.83
CA GLY A 117 -35.56 -24.71 16.67
C GLY A 117 -34.23 -24.06 16.28
N GLU A 118 -33.23 -24.85 15.89
CA GLU A 118 -31.95 -24.34 15.38
C GLU A 118 -32.10 -23.64 14.02
N ILE A 119 -32.93 -24.19 13.13
CA ILE A 119 -33.21 -23.56 11.83
C ILE A 119 -33.95 -22.22 12.01
N ILE A 120 -34.87 -22.14 12.96
CA ILE A 120 -35.55 -20.88 13.31
C ILE A 120 -34.55 -19.90 13.92
N PHE A 121 -33.69 -20.36 14.83
CA PHE A 121 -32.63 -19.53 15.40
C PHE A 121 -31.72 -18.93 14.33
N TYR A 122 -31.30 -19.74 13.35
CA TYR A 122 -30.54 -19.29 12.18
C TYR A 122 -31.26 -18.19 11.37
N ASN A 123 -32.58 -18.30 11.23
CA ASN A 123 -33.39 -17.31 10.51
C ASN A 123 -33.71 -16.04 11.32
N ILE A 124 -33.64 -16.09 12.65
CA ILE A 124 -33.78 -14.90 13.52
C ILE A 124 -32.46 -14.14 13.62
N PHE A 125 -31.34 -14.79 13.37
CA PHE A 125 -30.01 -14.24 13.57
C PHE A 125 -29.74 -12.91 12.85
N TYR A 126 -30.32 -12.72 11.66
CA TYR A 126 -30.24 -11.48 10.90
C TYR A 126 -30.97 -10.29 11.53
N GLU A 127 -31.98 -10.53 12.37
CA GLU A 127 -32.78 -9.48 13.03
C GLU A 127 -32.03 -8.79 14.19
N ILE A 128 -30.91 -9.38 14.62
CA ILE A 128 -30.21 -9.01 15.85
C ILE A 128 -29.01 -8.11 15.57
N SER A 129 -28.18 -8.43 14.57
CA SER A 129 -26.96 -7.66 14.29
C SER A 129 -26.46 -7.87 12.87
N SER A 130 -26.53 -6.83 12.05
CA SER A 130 -25.82 -6.73 10.77
C SER A 130 -25.37 -5.29 10.55
N LEU A 131 -24.24 -5.10 9.89
CA LEU A 131 -23.79 -3.80 9.42
C LEU A 131 -23.85 -3.78 7.90
N CYS A 132 -24.12 -2.63 7.30
CA CYS A 132 -24.44 -2.57 5.89
C CYS A 132 -24.08 -1.20 5.34
N THR A 133 -23.70 -1.14 4.05
CA THR A 133 -23.65 0.11 3.30
C THR A 133 -24.47 -0.09 2.03
N SER A 134 -25.46 0.77 1.78
CA SER A 134 -26.35 0.69 0.62
C SER A 134 -26.41 2.04 -0.07
N ILE A 135 -26.38 2.01 -1.41
CA ILE A 135 -26.24 3.20 -2.25
C ILE A 135 -27.21 3.10 -3.42
N VAL A 136 -28.04 4.13 -3.60
CA VAL A 136 -28.86 4.32 -4.80
C VAL A 136 -28.35 5.54 -5.52
N THR A 137 -28.16 5.45 -6.83
CA THR A 137 -27.69 6.54 -7.68
C THR A 137 -28.57 6.68 -8.90
N GLN A 138 -28.59 7.89 -9.45
CA GLN A 138 -29.12 8.17 -10.77
C GLN A 138 -28.03 8.74 -11.66
N ASP A 139 -27.81 8.13 -12.82
CA ASP A 139 -26.87 8.63 -13.83
C ASP A 139 -27.44 9.85 -14.60
N GLN A 140 -26.65 10.38 -15.53
CA GLN A 140 -27.04 11.51 -16.39
C GLN A 140 -28.22 11.20 -17.33
N ASN A 141 -28.44 9.93 -17.67
CA ASN A 141 -29.54 9.49 -18.54
C ASN A 141 -30.82 9.17 -17.76
N GLY A 142 -30.79 9.33 -16.42
CA GLY A 142 -31.92 9.03 -15.56
C GLY A 142 -32.04 7.56 -15.16
N TYR A 143 -31.05 6.71 -15.49
CA TYR A 143 -31.04 5.32 -15.06
C TYR A 143 -30.65 5.20 -13.59
N ILE A 144 -31.40 4.37 -12.87
CA ILE A 144 -31.15 4.08 -11.46
C ILE A 144 -30.24 2.86 -11.32
N ILE A 145 -29.20 3.00 -10.50
CA ILE A 145 -28.30 1.92 -10.10
C ILE A 145 -28.32 1.82 -8.58
N HIS A 146 -28.44 0.59 -8.07
CA HIS A 146 -28.51 0.29 -6.65
C HIS A 146 -27.41 -0.72 -6.28
N GLY A 147 -26.49 -0.33 -5.40
CA GLY A 147 -25.38 -1.17 -4.97
C GLY A 147 -25.28 -1.24 -3.46
N ARG A 148 -24.67 -2.30 -2.94
CA ARG A 148 -24.56 -2.49 -1.50
C ARG A 148 -23.45 -3.44 -1.05
N ASN A 149 -22.94 -3.24 0.16
CA ASN A 149 -22.15 -4.21 0.93
C ASN A 149 -22.97 -4.78 2.08
N LEU A 150 -22.94 -6.11 2.24
CA LEU A 150 -23.43 -6.80 3.43
C LEU A 150 -22.28 -7.10 4.37
N ASP A 151 -22.35 -6.54 5.57
CA ASP A 151 -21.39 -6.80 6.65
C ASP A 151 -22.08 -7.58 7.78
N PHE A 152 -21.50 -8.69 8.23
CA PHE A 152 -22.12 -9.52 9.26
C PHE A 152 -21.09 -10.18 10.16
N GLY A 153 -21.45 -10.46 11.42
CA GLY A 153 -20.66 -11.27 12.34
C GLY A 153 -19.89 -10.49 13.41
N LEU A 154 -20.21 -9.19 13.57
CA LEU A 154 -19.60 -8.33 14.57
C LEU A 154 -19.80 -8.91 15.98
N LEU A 155 -18.69 -9.00 16.74
CA LEU A 155 -18.62 -9.50 18.13
C LEU A 155 -18.87 -11.01 18.32
N LEU A 156 -18.95 -11.79 17.24
CA LEU A 156 -19.15 -13.24 17.30
C LEU A 156 -17.84 -13.97 16.99
N GLY A 157 -16.85 -13.65 17.82
CA GLY A 157 -15.53 -14.28 17.91
C GLY A 157 -14.51 -13.83 16.87
N TRP A 158 -13.41 -13.29 17.41
CA TRP A 158 -12.27 -12.80 16.65
C TRP A 158 -11.17 -13.85 16.57
N ASP A 159 -10.77 -14.21 15.35
CA ASP A 159 -9.58 -15.01 15.11
C ASP A 159 -8.35 -14.12 15.22
N LYS A 160 -7.56 -14.30 16.28
CA LYS A 160 -6.33 -13.52 16.51
C LYS A 160 -5.22 -13.83 15.49
N VAL A 161 -5.22 -15.02 14.91
CA VAL A 161 -4.19 -15.47 13.96
C VAL A 161 -4.50 -14.91 12.58
N ASN A 162 -5.72 -15.18 12.09
CA ASN A 162 -6.15 -14.75 10.76
C ASN A 162 -6.73 -13.34 10.72
N LYS A 163 -6.84 -12.67 11.88
CA LYS A 163 -7.38 -11.31 12.04
C LYS A 163 -8.66 -11.09 11.27
N SER A 164 -9.59 -12.01 11.49
CA SER A 164 -10.89 -12.03 10.84
C SER A 164 -11.96 -12.51 11.82
N TRP A 165 -13.21 -12.22 11.47
CA TRP A 165 -14.35 -12.67 12.25
C TRP A 165 -14.72 -14.09 11.83
N ILE A 166 -14.66 -15.03 12.79
CA ILE A 166 -14.81 -16.46 12.50
C ILE A 166 -16.18 -16.74 11.88
N LEU A 167 -17.23 -16.14 12.45
CA LEU A 167 -18.58 -16.29 11.93
C LEU A 167 -18.74 -15.70 10.52
N THR A 168 -18.17 -14.53 10.26
CA THR A 168 -18.18 -13.90 8.92
C THR A 168 -17.58 -14.85 7.89
N ASN A 169 -16.43 -15.45 8.21
CA ASN A 169 -15.77 -16.43 7.34
C ASN A 169 -16.63 -17.69 7.11
N LYS A 170 -17.34 -18.16 8.14
CA LYS A 170 -18.26 -19.32 8.01
C LYS A 170 -19.52 -19.01 7.21
N LEU A 171 -19.95 -17.74 7.15
CA LEU A 171 -21.12 -17.32 6.38
C LEU A 171 -20.83 -17.12 4.89
N ARG A 172 -19.61 -16.74 4.49
CA ARG A 172 -19.26 -16.53 3.07
C ARG A 172 -19.56 -17.73 2.16
N PRO A 173 -19.23 -18.99 2.54
CA PRO A 173 -19.57 -20.17 1.73
C PRO A 173 -21.07 -20.44 1.60
N LEU A 174 -21.90 -19.83 2.45
CA LEU A 174 -23.36 -19.99 2.41
C LEU A 174 -24.04 -18.97 1.50
N VAL A 175 -23.32 -17.98 0.97
CA VAL A 175 -23.91 -16.96 0.10
C VAL A 175 -24.36 -17.59 -1.21
N ILE A 176 -25.64 -17.40 -1.54
CA ILE A 176 -26.27 -17.91 -2.75
C ILE A 176 -27.14 -16.84 -3.41
N ALA A 177 -27.22 -16.89 -4.73
CA ALA A 177 -28.21 -16.15 -5.52
C ALA A 177 -29.43 -17.05 -5.72
N ILE A 178 -30.63 -16.50 -5.58
CA ILE A 178 -31.87 -17.27 -5.68
C ILE A 178 -32.81 -16.60 -6.67
N ASN A 179 -33.17 -17.32 -7.72
CA ASN A 179 -34.22 -16.95 -8.66
C ASN A 179 -35.54 -17.55 -8.19
N TYR A 180 -36.48 -16.70 -7.76
CA TYR A 180 -37.82 -17.12 -7.40
C TYR A 180 -38.70 -17.13 -8.63
N THR A 181 -39.19 -18.32 -8.98
CA THR A 181 -39.99 -18.53 -10.18
C THR A 181 -41.44 -18.84 -9.82
N LYS A 182 -42.37 -18.48 -10.71
CA LYS A 182 -43.78 -18.86 -10.61
C LYS A 182 -44.33 -18.99 -12.03
N ASN A 183 -44.99 -20.09 -12.33
CA ASN A 183 -45.40 -20.50 -13.66
C ASN A 183 -44.23 -20.53 -14.66
N GLY A 184 -43.04 -20.94 -14.20
CA GLY A 184 -41.82 -21.01 -15.01
C GLY A 184 -41.11 -19.67 -15.29
N GLU A 185 -41.67 -18.53 -14.85
CA GLU A 185 -41.07 -17.21 -15.03
C GLU A 185 -40.41 -16.69 -13.75
N ILE A 186 -39.27 -15.99 -13.88
CA ILE A 186 -38.63 -15.33 -12.74
C ILE A 186 -39.51 -14.17 -12.28
N ARG A 187 -40.01 -14.28 -11.05
CA ARG A 187 -40.76 -13.21 -10.38
C ARG A 187 -39.86 -12.19 -9.73
N PHE A 188 -38.80 -12.65 -9.06
CA PHE A 188 -37.79 -11.80 -8.44
C PHE A 188 -36.56 -12.62 -8.09
N GLN A 189 -35.47 -11.93 -7.77
CA GLN A 189 -34.19 -12.54 -7.42
C GLN A 189 -33.68 -11.97 -6.09
N THR A 190 -32.99 -12.79 -5.30
CA THR A 190 -32.36 -12.35 -4.04
C THR A 190 -30.92 -12.84 -3.94
N ILE A 191 -30.13 -12.12 -3.15
CA ILE A 191 -28.85 -12.61 -2.62
C ILE A 191 -29.08 -12.90 -1.14
N SER A 192 -28.83 -14.14 -0.74
CA SER A 192 -29.18 -14.66 0.58
C SER A 192 -28.14 -15.69 1.06
N PHE A 193 -28.41 -16.30 2.21
CA PHE A 193 -27.66 -17.44 2.71
C PHE A 193 -28.46 -18.73 2.51
N ALA A 194 -27.79 -19.84 2.22
CA ALA A 194 -28.44 -21.14 2.17
C ALA A 194 -29.16 -21.44 3.49
N GLY A 195 -30.44 -21.82 3.41
CA GLY A 195 -31.31 -22.06 4.56
C GLY A 195 -31.93 -20.80 5.20
N PHE A 196 -31.64 -19.60 4.67
CA PHE A 196 -32.25 -18.34 5.11
C PHE A 196 -33.43 -17.97 4.20
N ILE A 197 -34.66 -17.99 4.75
CA ILE A 197 -35.91 -17.84 3.99
C ILE A 197 -36.33 -16.38 3.78
N GLY A 198 -35.80 -15.46 4.58
CA GLY A 198 -36.03 -14.04 4.44
C GLY A 198 -35.25 -13.43 3.28
N ALA A 199 -35.45 -12.14 3.05
CA ALA A 199 -34.71 -11.38 2.05
C ALA A 199 -34.07 -10.13 2.67
N VAL A 200 -32.80 -9.88 2.35
CA VAL A 200 -32.05 -8.69 2.77
C VAL A 200 -31.53 -7.87 1.58
N THR A 201 -31.38 -8.52 0.42
CA THR A 201 -30.95 -7.93 -0.85
C THR A 201 -31.78 -8.59 -1.95
N GLY A 202 -32.45 -7.81 -2.80
CA GLY A 202 -33.22 -8.37 -3.90
C GLY A 202 -33.66 -7.38 -4.97
N ILE A 203 -34.07 -7.94 -6.10
CA ILE A 203 -34.54 -7.22 -7.29
C ILE A 203 -35.79 -7.90 -7.83
N LYS A 204 -36.80 -7.11 -8.20
CA LYS A 204 -37.93 -7.52 -9.03
C LYS A 204 -37.68 -6.96 -10.44
N PRO A 205 -37.21 -7.79 -11.40
CA PRO A 205 -36.80 -7.34 -12.73
C PRO A 205 -37.84 -6.45 -13.42
N GLY A 206 -37.39 -5.32 -13.96
CA GLY A 206 -38.24 -4.33 -14.63
C GLY A 206 -39.14 -3.51 -13.69
N ARG A 207 -39.02 -3.65 -12.36
CA ARG A 207 -39.88 -2.96 -11.38
C ARG A 207 -39.09 -2.17 -10.34
N PHE A 208 -38.35 -2.84 -9.46
CA PHE A 208 -37.60 -2.19 -8.37
C PHE A 208 -36.54 -3.12 -7.77
N SER A 209 -35.63 -2.58 -6.97
CA SER A 209 -34.72 -3.33 -6.09
C SER A 209 -34.77 -2.80 -4.65
N ILE A 210 -34.34 -3.64 -3.72
CA ILE A 210 -34.44 -3.42 -2.26
C ILE A 210 -33.16 -3.92 -1.57
N THR A 211 -32.71 -3.16 -0.58
CA THR A 211 -31.71 -3.61 0.40
C THR A 211 -32.13 -3.25 1.82
N LEU A 212 -31.67 -4.05 2.77
CA LEU A 212 -31.92 -3.89 4.20
C LEU A 212 -30.65 -3.50 4.96
N ASN A 213 -30.75 -2.45 5.77
CA ASN A 213 -29.74 -2.14 6.77
C ASN A 213 -30.35 -2.15 8.18
N THR A 214 -29.64 -2.70 9.15
CA THR A 214 -30.06 -2.65 10.56
C THR A 214 -30.02 -1.21 11.09
N ARG A 215 -31.07 -0.83 11.82
CA ARG A 215 -31.14 0.43 12.58
C ARG A 215 -31.09 0.08 14.07
N PHE A 216 -30.23 0.74 14.84
CA PHE A 216 -30.13 0.50 16.28
C PHE A 216 -30.99 1.49 17.05
N ASP A 217 -31.86 0.99 17.93
CA ASP A 217 -32.73 1.76 18.80
C ASP A 217 -32.89 1.03 20.14
N LEU A 218 -33.20 1.76 21.22
CA LEU A 218 -33.48 1.18 22.54
C LEU A 218 -34.73 0.28 22.48
N ASN A 219 -35.72 0.68 21.69
CA ASN A 219 -36.85 -0.19 21.32
C ASN A 219 -36.49 -1.09 20.11
N GLY A 220 -35.44 -1.90 20.28
CA GLY A 220 -34.81 -2.69 19.22
C GLY A 220 -35.42 -4.08 18.99
N GLY A 221 -34.79 -4.84 18.09
CA GLY A 221 -35.26 -6.18 17.68
C GLY A 221 -35.34 -7.20 18.82
N TYR A 222 -34.47 -7.11 19.83
CA TYR A 222 -34.52 -8.01 21.00
C TYR A 222 -35.85 -7.92 21.76
N ILE A 223 -36.40 -6.72 21.92
CA ILE A 223 -37.68 -6.51 22.59
C ILE A 223 -38.80 -7.07 21.73
N GLY A 224 -38.78 -6.81 20.42
CA GLY A 224 -39.75 -7.39 19.49
C GLY A 224 -39.76 -8.92 19.52
N ILE A 225 -38.58 -9.54 19.45
CA ILE A 225 -38.45 -11.00 19.52
C ILE A 225 -38.99 -11.55 20.84
N ILE A 226 -38.69 -10.91 21.97
CA ILE A 226 -39.21 -11.32 23.29
C ILE A 226 -40.74 -11.19 23.33
N GLU A 227 -41.29 -10.04 22.93
CA GLU A 227 -42.75 -9.83 22.85
C GLU A 227 -43.43 -10.91 21.99
N TRP A 228 -42.77 -11.32 20.92
CA TRP A 228 -43.31 -12.30 19.98
C TRP A 228 -43.25 -13.74 20.52
N ILE A 229 -42.11 -14.13 21.11
CA ILE A 229 -41.89 -15.45 21.74
C ILE A 229 -42.89 -15.68 22.87
N TYR A 230 -43.11 -14.67 23.73
CA TYR A 230 -44.02 -14.77 24.88
C TYR A 230 -45.47 -14.43 24.53
N ASN A 231 -45.83 -14.34 23.25
CA ASN A 231 -47.19 -14.07 22.76
C ASN A 231 -47.81 -12.78 23.32
N ILE A 232 -46.98 -11.75 23.55
CA ILE A 232 -47.41 -10.41 23.98
C ILE A 232 -47.93 -9.63 22.76
N ASN A 233 -47.23 -9.71 21.61
CA ASN A 233 -47.68 -9.11 20.35
C ASN A 233 -47.12 -9.88 19.14
N ARG A 234 -48.01 -10.49 18.35
CA ARG A 234 -47.66 -11.25 17.12
C ARG A 234 -48.13 -10.59 15.82
N ASN A 235 -48.69 -9.39 15.89
CA ASN A 235 -49.17 -8.64 14.72
C ASN A 235 -48.03 -7.92 13.97
N GLN A 236 -46.78 -8.17 14.35
CA GLN A 236 -45.59 -7.58 13.78
C GLN A 236 -44.91 -8.59 12.84
N SER A 237 -44.31 -8.09 11.77
CA SER A 237 -43.54 -8.90 10.83
C SER A 237 -42.05 -8.82 11.10
N PHE A 238 -41.33 -9.91 10.81
CA PHE A 238 -39.87 -9.92 10.76
C PHE A 238 -39.41 -9.02 9.61
N VAL A 239 -38.36 -8.21 9.81
CA VAL A 239 -38.00 -7.21 8.79
C VAL A 239 -37.59 -7.85 7.47
N THR A 240 -37.02 -9.06 7.55
CA THR A 240 -36.58 -9.85 6.40
C THR A 240 -37.71 -10.61 5.71
N LEU A 241 -38.75 -11.02 6.45
CA LEU A 241 -39.97 -11.61 5.87
C LEU A 241 -40.87 -10.52 5.27
N ALA A 242 -40.90 -9.31 5.82
CA ALA A 242 -41.61 -8.19 5.22
C ALA A 242 -41.06 -7.85 3.82
N ILE A 243 -39.74 -7.90 3.61
CA ILE A 243 -39.14 -7.74 2.26
C ILE A 243 -39.58 -8.88 1.34
N ARG A 244 -39.63 -10.10 1.87
CA ARG A 244 -40.01 -11.31 1.14
C ARG A 244 -41.47 -11.26 0.67
N ASP A 245 -42.38 -10.81 1.53
CA ASP A 245 -43.78 -10.55 1.20
C ASP A 245 -43.89 -9.45 0.14
N MET A 246 -43.16 -8.35 0.31
CA MET A 246 -43.15 -7.23 -0.62
C MET A 246 -42.70 -7.64 -2.01
N LEU A 247 -41.58 -8.38 -2.13
CA LEU A 247 -41.08 -8.87 -3.42
C LEU A 247 -42.09 -9.80 -4.12
N THR A 248 -42.84 -10.57 -3.32
CA THR A 248 -43.86 -11.49 -3.83
C THR A 248 -45.13 -10.75 -4.27
N GLY A 249 -45.58 -9.77 -3.49
CA GLY A 249 -46.90 -9.13 -3.66
C GLY A 249 -46.93 -7.80 -4.40
N ALA A 250 -45.92 -6.93 -4.24
CA ALA A 250 -45.95 -5.58 -4.82
C ALA A 250 -45.60 -5.63 -6.32
N GLU A 251 -46.45 -5.03 -7.16
CA GLU A 251 -46.28 -5.05 -8.62
C GLU A 251 -45.49 -3.87 -9.16
N ASN A 252 -45.30 -2.81 -8.37
CA ASN A 252 -44.54 -1.64 -8.76
C ASN A 252 -43.82 -0.99 -7.56
N TYR A 253 -42.97 -0.02 -7.86
CA TYR A 253 -42.15 0.69 -6.88
C TYR A 253 -42.99 1.40 -5.81
N ASP A 254 -44.10 2.04 -6.20
CA ASP A 254 -44.92 2.84 -5.28
C ASP A 254 -45.67 1.95 -4.26
N GLU A 255 -46.21 0.81 -4.73
CA GLU A 255 -46.80 -0.21 -3.85
C GLU A 255 -45.77 -0.79 -2.86
N ALA A 256 -44.55 -1.06 -3.33
CA ALA A 256 -43.46 -1.55 -2.49
C ALA A 256 -43.10 -0.53 -1.39
N VAL A 257 -43.00 0.74 -1.75
CA VAL A 257 -42.75 1.86 -0.82
C VAL A 257 -43.88 2.00 0.19
N GLU A 258 -45.14 1.96 -0.26
CA GLU A 258 -46.30 2.11 0.60
C GLU A 258 -46.37 0.98 1.64
N TYR A 259 -46.20 -0.27 1.20
CA TYR A 259 -46.20 -1.44 2.07
C TYR A 259 -45.10 -1.35 3.13
N LEU A 260 -43.85 -1.12 2.70
CA LEU A 260 -42.68 -1.07 3.60
C LEU A 260 -42.65 0.19 4.47
N SER A 261 -43.45 1.22 4.19
CA SER A 261 -43.57 2.40 5.05
C SER A 261 -44.54 2.19 6.22
N LYS A 262 -45.49 1.26 6.08
CA LYS A 262 -46.65 1.11 6.99
C LYS A 262 -46.66 -0.19 7.80
N ILE A 263 -46.06 -1.28 7.27
CA ILE A 263 -46.11 -2.59 7.94
C ILE A 263 -45.49 -2.55 9.34
N PRO A 264 -46.17 -3.05 10.40
CA PRO A 264 -45.58 -3.19 11.73
C PRO A 264 -44.42 -4.19 11.73
N LEU A 265 -43.31 -3.84 12.37
CA LEU A 265 -42.05 -4.58 12.37
C LEU A 265 -41.60 -4.99 13.78
N LEU A 266 -40.90 -6.13 13.85
CA LEU A 266 -40.26 -6.60 15.08
C LEU A 266 -39.03 -5.79 15.46
N ALA A 267 -38.29 -5.30 14.47
CA ALA A 267 -37.07 -4.53 14.66
C ALA A 267 -37.10 -3.22 13.85
N PRO A 268 -36.45 -2.16 14.34
CA PRO A 268 -36.17 -0.97 13.53
C PRO A 268 -35.17 -1.31 12.41
N CYS A 269 -35.34 -0.68 11.24
CA CYS A 269 -34.47 -0.91 10.09
C CYS A 269 -34.42 0.30 9.15
N TYR A 270 -33.56 0.22 8.14
CA TYR A 270 -33.64 1.08 6.95
C TYR A 270 -33.95 0.21 5.75
N TYR A 271 -35.01 0.54 5.03
CA TYR A 271 -35.28 0.00 3.70
C TYR A 271 -34.78 0.99 2.66
N ILE A 272 -33.94 0.52 1.73
CA ILE A 272 -33.45 1.33 0.63
C ILE A 272 -34.02 0.74 -0.65
N LEU A 273 -34.88 1.50 -1.35
CA LEU A 273 -35.51 1.06 -2.60
C LEU A 273 -35.05 1.90 -3.78
N ALA A 274 -34.96 1.26 -4.93
CA ALA A 274 -34.69 1.87 -6.22
C ALA A 274 -35.70 1.37 -7.25
N GLY A 275 -36.35 2.28 -7.98
CA GLY A 275 -37.27 1.96 -9.07
C GLY A 275 -36.59 1.97 -10.43
N ILE A 276 -37.39 2.12 -11.49
CA ILE A 276 -36.90 2.16 -12.88
C ILE A 276 -36.89 3.56 -13.48
N LYS A 277 -37.69 4.48 -12.93
CA LYS A 277 -37.85 5.85 -13.44
C LYS A 277 -36.88 6.79 -12.74
N SER A 278 -36.52 7.88 -13.41
CA SER A 278 -35.77 8.98 -12.81
C SER A 278 -36.49 9.49 -11.55
N GLY A 279 -35.73 9.73 -10.48
CA GLY A 279 -36.23 10.14 -9.16
C GLY A 279 -36.71 8.98 -8.27
N GLN A 280 -36.84 7.75 -8.79
CA GLN A 280 -37.26 6.60 -7.98
C GLN A 280 -36.09 6.00 -7.19
N GLY A 281 -35.72 6.68 -6.12
CA GLY A 281 -34.82 6.15 -5.08
C GLY A 281 -35.27 6.68 -3.73
N ILE A 282 -35.25 5.84 -2.71
CA ILE A 282 -35.77 6.19 -1.37
C ILE A 282 -35.04 5.42 -0.27
N ILE A 283 -34.80 6.10 0.85
CA ILE A 283 -34.45 5.51 2.13
C ILE A 283 -35.65 5.70 3.07
N ILE A 284 -36.18 4.60 3.58
CA ILE A 284 -37.24 4.57 4.58
C ILE A 284 -36.61 4.17 5.92
N SER A 285 -36.44 5.13 6.82
CA SER A 285 -35.98 4.87 8.18
C SER A 285 -37.16 4.45 9.04
N ARG A 286 -37.19 3.19 9.48
CA ARG A 286 -38.30 2.58 10.19
C ARG A 286 -38.02 2.43 11.68
N SER A 287 -39.00 2.83 12.50
CA SER A 287 -39.18 2.25 13.83
C SER A 287 -39.99 0.95 13.71
N ARG A 288 -40.20 0.25 14.83
CA ARG A 288 -41.07 -0.93 14.87
C ARG A 288 -42.50 -0.63 14.39
N GLN A 289 -43.01 0.59 14.54
CA GLN A 289 -44.40 0.92 14.25
C GLN A 289 -44.59 1.90 13.09
N THR A 290 -43.65 2.82 12.89
CA THR A 290 -43.83 3.97 11.98
C THR A 290 -42.60 4.20 11.10
N SER A 291 -42.79 4.99 10.05
CA SER A 291 -41.67 5.60 9.32
C SER A 291 -41.23 6.86 10.06
N VAL A 292 -39.98 6.85 10.54
CA VAL A 292 -39.37 7.94 11.30
C VAL A 292 -38.88 9.05 10.36
N ASN A 293 -38.35 8.65 9.21
CA ASN A 293 -37.88 9.56 8.18
C ASN A 293 -37.95 8.88 6.81
N ILE A 294 -38.22 9.68 5.79
CA ILE A 294 -38.21 9.26 4.39
C ILE A 294 -37.33 10.25 3.64
N LYS A 295 -36.32 9.73 2.94
CA LYS A 295 -35.43 10.52 2.10
C LYS A 295 -35.48 9.98 0.67
N THR A 296 -35.92 10.79 -0.27
CA THR A 296 -36.02 10.42 -1.69
C THR A 296 -34.89 11.05 -2.51
N LEU A 297 -34.60 10.47 -3.68
CA LEU A 297 -33.76 11.12 -4.67
C LEU A 297 -34.43 12.43 -5.13
N ASP A 298 -33.62 13.45 -5.31
CA ASP A 298 -34.03 14.71 -5.94
C ASP A 298 -33.22 14.86 -7.22
N THR A 299 -33.91 14.88 -8.36
CA THR A 299 -33.29 14.90 -9.69
C THR A 299 -32.42 16.13 -9.92
N ASN A 300 -32.67 17.23 -9.20
CA ASN A 300 -31.96 18.50 -9.37
C ASN A 300 -30.72 18.61 -8.48
N ASN A 301 -30.80 18.20 -7.20
CA ASN A 301 -29.74 18.45 -6.21
C ASN A 301 -29.17 17.20 -5.53
N GLN A 302 -29.91 16.08 -5.49
CA GLN A 302 -29.52 14.87 -4.74
C GLN A 302 -29.65 13.63 -5.64
N TRP A 303 -28.67 13.44 -6.53
CA TRP A 303 -28.63 12.34 -7.50
C TRP A 303 -28.18 10.99 -6.91
N TYR A 304 -27.87 10.95 -5.61
CA TYR A 304 -27.52 9.73 -4.90
C TYR A 304 -28.12 9.70 -3.48
N LEU A 305 -28.36 8.50 -2.96
CA LEU A 305 -28.74 8.22 -1.57
C LEU A 305 -27.78 7.17 -1.02
N ILE A 306 -27.18 7.44 0.14
CA ILE A 306 -26.31 6.50 0.85
C ILE A 306 -26.88 6.29 2.25
N GLN A 307 -27.01 5.03 2.65
CA GLN A 307 -27.44 4.64 4.00
C GLN A 307 -26.50 3.58 4.53
N THR A 308 -26.05 3.76 5.77
CA THR A 308 -25.27 2.77 6.53
C THR A 308 -26.15 2.21 7.66
N ASN A 309 -25.76 2.34 8.93
CA ASN A 309 -26.52 1.82 10.08
C ASN A 309 -26.96 2.89 11.10
N TYR A 310 -26.78 4.16 10.77
CA TYR A 310 -27.16 5.29 11.63
C TYR A 310 -28.08 6.28 10.90
N ASP A 311 -28.87 6.99 11.68
CA ASP A 311 -29.83 7.97 11.19
C ASP A 311 -29.04 9.10 10.51
N ASN A 312 -29.33 9.37 9.23
CA ASN A 312 -28.55 10.31 8.42
C ASN A 312 -28.65 11.79 8.89
N TRP A 313 -29.61 12.11 9.76
CA TRP A 313 -29.77 13.41 10.41
C TRP A 313 -29.09 13.51 11.79
N ARG A 314 -28.43 12.44 12.24
CA ARG A 314 -27.64 12.43 13.49
C ARG A 314 -26.15 12.50 13.18
N LYS A 315 -25.37 12.93 14.17
CA LYS A 315 -23.91 12.85 14.09
C LYS A 315 -23.48 11.39 13.98
N GLN A 316 -22.59 11.12 13.04
CA GLN A 316 -22.05 9.79 12.79
C GLN A 316 -21.23 9.30 14.00
N PRO A 317 -21.31 8.01 14.35
CA PRO A 317 -20.48 7.44 15.39
C PRO A 317 -18.99 7.57 15.04
N SER A 318 -18.17 8.07 15.97
CA SER A 318 -16.73 8.30 15.74
C SER A 318 -15.90 7.04 15.44
N ILE A 319 -16.48 5.84 15.65
CA ILE A 319 -15.79 4.54 15.50
C ILE A 319 -16.25 3.80 14.23
N ASP A 320 -17.42 4.14 13.71
CA ASP A 320 -17.98 3.58 12.47
C ASP A 320 -18.54 4.72 11.63
N ASP A 321 -17.65 5.39 10.88
CA ASP A 321 -18.05 6.38 9.88
C ASP A 321 -17.75 5.88 8.46
N ARG A 322 -18.68 5.10 7.92
CA ARG A 322 -18.69 4.67 6.51
C ARG A 322 -19.40 5.66 5.58
N LEU A 323 -20.29 6.47 6.13
CA LEU A 323 -21.10 7.41 5.35
C LEU A 323 -20.27 8.57 4.80
N THR A 324 -19.43 9.20 5.61
CA THR A 324 -18.64 10.36 5.17
C THR A 324 -17.67 10.00 4.03
N PRO A 325 -16.86 8.92 4.14
CA PRO A 325 -16.02 8.47 3.03
C PRO A 325 -16.81 8.09 1.77
N ALA A 326 -17.95 7.42 1.92
CA ALA A 326 -18.80 7.03 0.79
C ALA A 326 -19.33 8.26 0.02
N ILE A 327 -19.78 9.29 0.75
CA ILE A 327 -20.21 10.58 0.16
C ILE A 327 -19.04 11.22 -0.58
N GLN A 328 -17.88 11.32 0.06
CA GLN A 328 -16.72 11.95 -0.56
C GLN A 328 -16.26 11.22 -1.83
N CYS A 329 -16.27 9.88 -1.84
CA CYS A 329 -15.92 9.09 -3.02
C CYS A 329 -16.95 9.25 -4.16
N ILE A 330 -18.25 9.27 -3.85
CA ILE A 330 -19.28 9.39 -4.88
C ILE A 330 -19.29 10.80 -5.50
N GLU A 331 -19.08 11.83 -4.69
CA GLU A 331 -19.00 13.22 -5.14
C GLU A 331 -17.75 13.47 -5.98
N THR A 332 -16.60 12.91 -5.58
CA THR A 332 -15.35 13.00 -6.34
C THR A 332 -15.48 12.36 -7.72
N LYS A 333 -16.20 11.23 -7.83
CA LYS A 333 -16.47 10.59 -9.13
C LYS A 333 -17.41 11.41 -10.01
N GLY A 334 -18.40 12.04 -9.40
CA GLY A 334 -19.40 12.87 -10.07
C GLY A 334 -20.45 12.06 -10.84
N LYS A 335 -21.60 12.69 -11.08
CA LYS A 335 -22.80 12.06 -11.68
C LYS A 335 -22.56 11.42 -13.05
N ASN A 336 -21.65 11.99 -13.85
CA ASN A 336 -21.43 11.56 -15.25
C ASN A 336 -20.70 10.23 -15.38
N ASN A 337 -20.02 9.77 -14.31
CA ASN A 337 -19.15 8.60 -14.34
C ASN A 337 -19.74 7.42 -13.56
N ILE A 338 -21.06 7.44 -13.29
CA ILE A 338 -21.72 6.45 -12.45
C ILE A 338 -22.18 5.25 -13.27
N ASN A 339 -21.63 4.10 -12.93
CA ASN A 339 -21.92 2.78 -13.50
C ASN A 339 -21.58 1.68 -12.47
N PHE A 340 -21.77 0.41 -12.83
CA PHE A 340 -21.47 -0.74 -11.95
C PHE A 340 -20.02 -0.75 -11.48
N GLU A 341 -19.06 -0.52 -12.37
CA GLU A 341 -17.64 -0.43 -12.06
C GLU A 341 -17.35 0.63 -10.99
N SER A 342 -17.83 1.86 -11.20
CA SER A 342 -17.60 2.97 -10.26
C SER A 342 -18.20 2.69 -8.88
N LEU A 343 -19.38 2.06 -8.84
CA LEU A 343 -20.07 1.76 -7.60
C LEU A 343 -19.44 0.57 -6.88
N PHE A 344 -18.97 -0.43 -7.63
CA PHE A 344 -18.17 -1.52 -7.10
C PHE A 344 -16.86 -1.00 -6.48
N ASN A 345 -16.11 -0.18 -7.22
CA ASN A 345 -14.87 0.43 -6.75
C ASN A 345 -15.09 1.23 -5.45
N LEU A 346 -16.18 2.01 -5.37
CA LEU A 346 -16.57 2.72 -4.15
C LEU A 346 -16.85 1.74 -3.00
N LEU A 347 -17.67 0.71 -3.24
CA LEU A 347 -18.00 -0.29 -2.22
C LEU A 347 -16.78 -1.16 -1.82
N SER A 348 -15.78 -1.31 -2.70
CA SER A 348 -14.50 -1.93 -2.41
C SER A 348 -13.52 -1.01 -1.68
N SER A 349 -13.82 0.28 -1.58
CA SER A 349 -12.98 1.25 -0.87
C SER A 349 -13.21 1.15 0.64
N GLN A 350 -12.16 1.26 1.43
CA GLN A 350 -12.29 1.29 2.89
C GLN A 350 -12.79 2.67 3.35
N PRO A 351 -13.63 2.75 4.40
CA PRO A 351 -14.10 1.65 5.27
C PRO A 351 -15.39 0.95 4.80
N MET A 352 -15.92 1.27 3.61
CA MET A 352 -17.13 0.61 3.08
C MET A 352 -16.90 -0.89 2.90
N LEU A 353 -15.74 -1.27 2.35
CA LEU A 353 -15.20 -2.62 2.48
C LEU A 353 -14.48 -2.75 3.82
N ASN A 354 -14.82 -3.78 4.60
CA ASN A 354 -14.19 -4.03 5.89
C ASN A 354 -14.18 -5.54 6.21
N LYS A 355 -13.60 -5.90 7.35
CA LYS A 355 -13.43 -7.30 7.80
C LYS A 355 -14.75 -8.05 8.03
N LEU A 356 -15.87 -7.35 8.12
CA LEU A 356 -17.20 -7.94 8.28
C LEU A 356 -17.89 -8.14 6.93
N THR A 357 -17.40 -7.52 5.85
CA THR A 357 -18.02 -7.62 4.53
C THR A 357 -18.00 -9.06 4.03
N ILE A 358 -19.19 -9.55 3.73
CA ILE A 358 -19.46 -10.88 3.18
C ILE A 358 -19.57 -10.80 1.66
N TYR A 359 -20.38 -9.88 1.15
CA TYR A 359 -20.60 -9.72 -0.28
C TYR A 359 -20.92 -8.29 -0.68
N THR A 360 -20.64 -7.96 -1.94
CA THR A 360 -21.10 -6.76 -2.64
C THR A 360 -22.12 -7.16 -3.69
N THR A 361 -23.24 -6.44 -3.78
CA THR A 361 -24.26 -6.63 -4.82
C THR A 361 -24.50 -5.33 -5.57
N LEU A 362 -24.63 -5.42 -6.90
CA LEU A 362 -24.98 -4.34 -7.81
C LEU A 362 -26.25 -4.73 -8.56
N MET A 363 -27.18 -3.79 -8.70
CA MET A 363 -28.50 -4.03 -9.25
C MET A 363 -28.91 -2.88 -10.16
N LYS A 364 -29.48 -3.23 -11.32
CA LYS A 364 -30.14 -2.30 -12.24
C LYS A 364 -31.59 -2.73 -12.44
N PRO A 365 -32.54 -2.13 -11.70
CA PRO A 365 -33.95 -2.53 -11.74
C PRO A 365 -34.57 -2.54 -13.14
N SER A 366 -34.20 -1.58 -14.00
CA SER A 366 -34.79 -1.42 -15.33
C SER A 366 -34.52 -2.59 -16.27
N THR A 367 -33.33 -3.20 -16.17
CA THR A 367 -32.95 -4.37 -16.99
C THR A 367 -33.11 -5.70 -16.24
N GLY A 368 -33.28 -5.65 -14.91
CA GLY A 368 -33.24 -6.85 -14.07
C GLY A 368 -31.84 -7.39 -13.84
N GLN A 369 -30.79 -6.65 -14.22
CA GLN A 369 -29.40 -7.07 -14.01
C GLN A 369 -29.07 -7.05 -12.53
N LEU A 370 -28.55 -8.17 -12.01
CA LEU A 370 -28.09 -8.34 -10.65
C LEU A 370 -26.77 -9.10 -10.67
N GLU A 371 -25.74 -8.49 -10.11
CA GLU A 371 -24.39 -9.05 -10.01
C GLU A 371 -23.96 -8.99 -8.56
N SER A 372 -23.42 -10.10 -8.04
CA SER A 372 -23.02 -10.18 -6.65
C SER A 372 -21.74 -10.98 -6.51
N TYR A 373 -20.88 -10.51 -5.60
CA TYR A 373 -19.52 -11.01 -5.44
C TYR A 373 -19.22 -11.19 -3.96
N ILE A 374 -18.71 -12.36 -3.58
CA ILE A 374 -18.15 -12.57 -2.23
C ILE A 374 -16.94 -11.66 -2.07
N GLN A 375 -16.92 -10.90 -0.98
CA GLN A 375 -15.82 -10.00 -0.63
C GLN A 375 -15.03 -10.56 0.56
N ASP A 376 -13.75 -10.24 0.56
CA ASP A 376 -12.89 -10.38 1.72
C ASP A 376 -11.96 -9.16 1.81
N CYS A 377 -11.55 -8.83 3.02
CA CYS A 377 -10.65 -7.72 3.30
C CYS A 377 -9.40 -8.27 3.98
N HIS A 378 -8.29 -8.36 3.27
CA HIS A 378 -7.02 -8.79 3.86
C HIS A 378 -6.28 -7.60 4.49
N ASP A 379 -5.37 -7.88 5.41
CA ASP A 379 -4.59 -6.82 6.08
C ASP A 379 -3.70 -6.05 5.10
N GLU A 380 -3.25 -6.70 4.04
CA GLU A 380 -2.50 -6.08 2.94
C GLU A 380 -3.36 -5.09 2.14
N ASP A 381 -4.68 -5.29 2.15
CA ASP A 381 -5.66 -4.42 1.49
C ASP A 381 -6.08 -3.24 2.39
N ILE A 382 -5.50 -3.10 3.60
CA ILE A 382 -5.79 -2.02 4.56
C ILE A 382 -4.76 -0.90 4.42
N PRO A 383 -4.97 0.14 3.58
CA PRO A 383 -4.20 1.37 3.65
C PRO A 383 -4.70 2.26 4.79
N CYS A 384 -5.00 1.72 5.97
CA CYS A 384 -5.45 2.52 7.11
C CYS A 384 -4.26 2.98 7.96
N VAL A 385 -3.54 3.99 7.48
CA VAL A 385 -2.57 4.73 8.30
C VAL A 385 -3.21 5.99 8.82
N LYS A 386 -3.05 6.28 10.12
CA LYS A 386 -3.49 7.55 10.68
C LYS A 386 -2.70 8.70 10.02
N PRO A 387 -3.35 9.80 9.54
CA PRO A 387 -2.63 10.98 9.08
C PRO A 387 -1.76 11.64 10.16
N ILE A 388 -2.01 11.34 11.44
CA ILE A 388 -1.23 11.90 12.54
C ILE A 388 0.00 11.04 12.79
N VAL A 389 1.17 11.68 12.67
CA VAL A 389 2.45 11.11 13.05
C VAL A 389 2.69 11.35 14.52
N ILE A 390 3.09 10.30 15.22
CA ILE A 390 3.34 10.33 16.66
C ILE A 390 4.86 10.29 16.86
N GLY A 391 5.41 11.30 17.54
CA GLY A 391 6.84 11.38 17.85
C GLY A 391 7.29 10.41 18.94
N GLU A 392 8.57 10.44 19.29
CA GLU A 392 9.13 9.62 20.37
C GLU A 392 8.46 9.92 21.72
N GLY A 393 8.21 8.89 22.54
CA GLY A 393 7.56 9.02 23.84
C GLY A 393 6.67 7.84 24.23
N THR A 394 6.06 7.91 25.41
CA THR A 394 5.05 6.92 25.84
C THR A 394 3.69 7.31 25.32
N HIS A 395 3.11 6.46 24.47
CA HIS A 395 1.82 6.70 23.84
C HIS A 395 0.83 5.60 24.17
N PHE A 396 -0.45 5.98 24.27
CA PHE A 396 -1.52 5.02 24.53
C PHE A 396 -1.89 4.27 23.25
N MET A 397 -1.56 2.98 23.21
CA MET A 397 -1.94 2.08 22.13
C MET A 397 -3.01 1.13 22.64
N ILE A 398 -4.16 1.06 21.97
CA ILE A 398 -5.11 -0.01 22.20
C ILE A 398 -4.54 -1.26 21.56
N PRO A 399 -4.22 -2.31 22.34
CA PRO A 399 -3.78 -3.58 21.77
C PRO A 399 -4.85 -4.09 20.79
N TRP A 400 -4.50 -4.97 19.85
CA TRP A 400 -5.42 -5.56 18.85
C TRP A 400 -6.01 -4.62 17.77
N LEU A 401 -6.17 -3.32 18.03
CA LEU A 401 -6.76 -2.35 17.09
C LEU A 401 -5.71 -1.45 16.41
N HIS A 402 -4.70 -1.01 17.14
CA HIS A 402 -3.61 -0.18 16.60
C HIS A 402 -2.33 -1.02 16.41
N ARG A 403 -1.65 -0.81 15.28
CA ARG A 403 -0.29 -1.31 15.04
C ARG A 403 0.65 -0.13 14.85
N PRO A 404 1.73 0.02 15.63
CA PRO A 404 2.71 1.06 15.41
C PRO A 404 3.57 0.65 14.21
N ILE A 405 3.69 1.56 13.24
CA ILE A 405 4.66 1.45 12.16
C ILE A 405 5.81 2.37 12.55
N ILE A 406 6.96 1.77 12.83
CA ILE A 406 8.13 2.50 13.31
C ILE A 406 8.92 2.96 12.09
N PHE A 407 9.07 4.27 11.95
CA PHE A 407 9.92 4.90 10.96
C PHE A 407 11.16 5.48 11.63
N ASP A 408 12.33 5.17 11.07
CA ASP A 408 13.55 5.88 11.43
C ASP A 408 13.69 7.14 10.58
N ILE A 409 13.56 8.30 11.24
CA ILE A 409 13.65 9.64 10.66
C ILE A 409 15.07 10.24 10.72
N ARG A 410 16.05 9.48 11.22
CA ARG A 410 17.45 9.92 11.28
C ARG A 410 18.08 9.87 9.90
N THR A 411 19.05 10.75 9.69
CA THR A 411 19.86 10.79 8.48
C THR A 411 20.64 9.49 8.32
N ARG A 412 20.44 8.81 7.20
CA ARG A 412 21.11 7.54 6.87
C ARG A 412 21.90 7.67 5.56
N PRO A 413 23.09 7.06 5.47
CA PRO A 413 23.86 7.03 4.24
C PRO A 413 23.37 5.93 3.29
N ARG A 414 23.22 6.25 2.01
CA ARG A 414 23.04 5.28 0.92
C ARG A 414 24.06 5.52 -0.17
N SER A 415 24.76 4.46 -0.57
CA SER A 415 25.65 4.48 -1.73
C SER A 415 24.96 3.85 -2.94
N ILE A 416 24.91 4.58 -4.05
CA ILE A 416 24.27 4.16 -5.30
C ILE A 416 25.31 4.19 -6.42
N PRO A 417 25.73 3.03 -6.93
CA PRO A 417 26.57 2.97 -8.11
C PRO A 417 25.74 3.19 -9.38
N SER A 418 26.29 3.93 -10.33
CA SER A 418 25.66 4.23 -11.61
C SER A 418 26.70 4.22 -12.74
N ILE A 419 26.32 3.62 -13.86
CA ILE A 419 27.12 3.61 -15.09
C ILE A 419 26.44 4.57 -16.07
N THR A 420 27.17 5.58 -16.53
CA THR A 420 26.66 6.62 -17.41
C THR A 420 27.68 7.01 -18.48
N GLY A 421 27.21 7.57 -19.58
CA GLY A 421 28.04 8.13 -20.64
C GLY A 421 28.29 9.62 -20.46
N THR A 422 29.47 10.08 -20.82
CA THR A 422 29.86 11.50 -20.93
C THR A 422 29.48 12.08 -22.29
N LYS A 423 29.66 13.39 -22.45
CA LYS A 423 29.42 14.10 -23.72
C LYS A 423 30.30 13.59 -24.87
N ASP A 424 31.53 13.17 -24.57
CA ASP A 424 32.50 12.56 -25.50
C ASP A 424 32.34 11.04 -25.64
N LEU A 425 31.17 10.51 -25.26
CA LEU A 425 30.79 9.10 -25.38
C LEU A 425 31.67 8.12 -24.59
N GLN A 426 32.33 8.60 -23.52
CA GLN A 426 33.09 7.73 -22.61
C GLN A 426 32.17 7.14 -21.55
N THR A 427 32.33 5.84 -21.27
CA THR A 427 31.59 5.19 -20.19
C THR A 427 32.32 5.36 -18.87
N ILE A 428 31.60 5.86 -17.87
CA ILE A 428 32.13 6.07 -16.52
C ILE A 428 31.28 5.34 -15.47
N ASN A 429 31.94 4.89 -14.42
CA ASN A 429 31.29 4.33 -13.25
C ASN A 429 31.43 5.31 -12.08
N ILE A 430 30.30 5.85 -11.64
CA ILE A 430 30.20 6.82 -10.56
C ILE A 430 29.42 6.19 -9.41
N THR A 431 29.97 6.28 -8.19
CA THR A 431 29.23 5.97 -6.96
C THR A 431 28.89 7.25 -6.24
N LEU A 432 27.60 7.49 -6.04
CA LEU A 432 27.09 8.62 -5.27
C LEU A 432 26.72 8.15 -3.86
N ARG A 433 27.22 8.84 -2.84
CA ARG A 433 26.76 8.70 -1.45
C ARG A 433 25.76 9.81 -1.16
N ILE A 434 24.57 9.42 -0.73
CA ILE A 434 23.48 10.31 -0.40
C ILE A 434 23.16 10.14 1.08
N LEU A 435 23.18 11.23 1.83
CA LEU A 435 22.64 11.29 3.18
C LEU A 435 21.19 11.77 3.06
N TYR A 436 20.25 10.91 3.47
CA TYR A 436 18.82 11.20 3.32
C TYR A 436 18.06 10.89 4.60
N ARG A 437 16.89 11.52 4.73
CA ARG A 437 15.88 11.22 5.74
C ARG A 437 14.47 11.52 5.21
N PRO A 438 13.45 10.77 5.65
CA PRO A 438 12.08 11.07 5.27
C PRO A 438 11.55 12.30 6.04
N GLN A 439 10.68 13.09 5.41
CA GLN A 439 10.01 14.20 6.08
C GLN A 439 8.94 13.68 7.06
N ALA A 440 9.09 14.02 8.34
CA ALA A 440 8.26 13.49 9.43
C ALA A 440 6.76 13.76 9.22
N GLU A 441 6.38 14.95 8.73
CA GLU A 441 4.97 15.38 8.60
C GLU A 441 4.17 14.57 7.56
N ILE A 442 4.85 14.01 6.56
CA ILE A 442 4.22 13.31 5.43
C ILE A 442 4.55 11.81 5.40
N LEU A 443 5.08 11.25 6.50
CA LEU A 443 5.32 9.82 6.66
C LEU A 443 4.13 8.93 6.31
N PRO A 444 2.87 9.28 6.64
CA PRO A 444 1.72 8.47 6.26
C PRO A 444 1.57 8.36 4.74
N LYS A 445 1.81 9.46 4.01
CA LYS A 445 1.76 9.48 2.54
C LYS A 445 2.90 8.66 1.93
N ILE A 446 4.10 8.75 2.50
CA ILE A 446 5.27 7.96 2.07
C ILE A 446 4.97 6.46 2.27
N PHE A 447 4.48 6.06 3.44
CA PHE A 447 4.14 4.66 3.71
C PHE A 447 3.05 4.14 2.77
N THR A 448 1.96 4.89 2.59
CA THR A 448 0.82 4.45 1.77
C THR A 448 1.20 4.35 0.28
N ASN A 449 1.98 5.30 -0.24
CA ASN A 449 2.28 5.34 -1.68
C ASN A 449 3.52 4.53 -2.06
N LEU A 450 4.55 4.49 -1.20
CA LEU A 450 5.86 3.94 -1.52
C LEU A 450 6.23 2.69 -0.70
N GLY A 451 5.60 2.47 0.46
CA GLY A 451 5.91 1.37 1.37
C GLY A 451 7.04 1.67 2.36
N LEU A 452 7.45 0.64 3.13
CA LEU A 452 8.60 0.74 4.05
C LEU A 452 9.95 0.75 3.31
N ASP A 453 9.98 0.19 2.10
CA ASP A 453 11.12 0.09 1.19
C ASP A 453 11.23 1.29 0.24
N TYR A 454 10.67 2.45 0.63
CA TYR A 454 10.64 3.67 -0.17
C TYR A 454 12.03 4.11 -0.66
N GLU A 455 13.07 3.89 0.17
CA GLU A 455 14.46 4.24 -0.12
C GLU A 455 15.07 3.40 -1.25
N GLU A 456 14.71 2.12 -1.36
CA GLU A 456 15.18 1.24 -2.43
C GLU A 456 14.48 1.50 -3.76
N ARG A 457 13.22 1.95 -3.71
CA ARG A 457 12.42 2.23 -4.91
C ARG A 457 12.75 3.59 -5.52
N VAL A 458 12.85 4.63 -4.69
CA VAL A 458 12.95 6.02 -5.16
C VAL A 458 14.39 6.39 -5.48
N LEU A 459 15.32 6.23 -4.53
CA LEU A 459 16.66 6.81 -4.64
C LEU A 459 17.44 6.29 -5.85
N PRO A 460 17.49 4.98 -6.17
CA PRO A 460 18.21 4.50 -7.37
C PRO A 460 17.61 5.02 -8.68
N SER A 461 16.28 5.16 -8.74
CA SER A 461 15.58 5.63 -9.93
C SER A 461 15.95 7.09 -10.25
N ILE A 462 15.72 8.00 -9.28
CA ILE A 462 15.99 9.43 -9.48
C ILE A 462 17.49 9.72 -9.63
N THR A 463 18.35 8.98 -8.92
CA THR A 463 19.81 9.17 -8.99
C THR A 463 20.34 8.80 -10.36
N ASN A 464 19.90 7.68 -10.92
CA ASN A 464 20.32 7.25 -12.26
C ASN A 464 19.83 8.21 -13.35
N GLU A 465 18.61 8.75 -13.23
CA GLU A 465 18.08 9.75 -14.16
C GLU A 465 18.91 11.05 -14.12
N VAL A 466 19.11 11.61 -12.91
CA VAL A 466 19.83 12.87 -12.73
C VAL A 466 21.30 12.74 -13.12
N LEU A 467 21.99 11.66 -12.72
CA LEU A 467 23.38 11.44 -13.11
C LEU A 467 23.54 11.34 -14.62
N LYS A 468 22.66 10.62 -15.32
CA LYS A 468 22.69 10.54 -16.79
C LYS A 468 22.51 11.90 -17.45
N SER A 469 21.58 12.71 -16.93
CA SER A 469 21.30 14.05 -17.47
C SER A 469 22.46 15.03 -17.26
N VAL A 470 23.07 15.04 -16.07
CA VAL A 470 24.16 15.98 -15.75
C VAL A 470 25.46 15.56 -16.42
N VAL A 471 25.84 14.28 -16.30
CA VAL A 471 27.12 13.80 -16.83
C VAL A 471 27.20 13.90 -18.36
N ALA A 472 26.09 13.70 -19.06
CA ALA A 472 26.05 13.84 -20.52
C ALA A 472 26.36 15.26 -21.04
N GLN A 473 26.41 16.27 -20.16
CA GLN A 473 26.72 17.65 -20.51
C GLN A 473 28.22 17.98 -20.42
N PHE A 474 29.02 17.13 -19.78
CA PHE A 474 30.44 17.34 -19.51
C PHE A 474 31.31 16.30 -20.21
N ASP A 475 32.52 16.70 -20.58
CA ASP A 475 33.54 15.78 -21.11
C ASP A 475 34.23 15.02 -19.96
N ALA A 476 34.81 13.86 -20.26
CA ALA A 476 35.47 13.00 -19.27
C ALA A 476 36.52 13.73 -18.39
N ILE A 477 37.29 14.66 -18.96
CA ILE A 477 38.31 15.45 -18.25
C ILE A 477 37.68 16.47 -17.30
N GLU A 478 36.58 17.09 -17.72
CA GLU A 478 35.87 18.11 -16.93
C GLU A 478 35.26 17.52 -15.66
N LEU A 479 34.89 16.25 -15.68
CA LEU A 479 34.42 15.52 -14.48
C LEU A 479 35.47 15.42 -13.38
N ILE A 480 36.76 15.48 -13.74
CA ILE A 480 37.88 15.51 -12.78
C ILE A 480 38.14 16.95 -12.34
N THR A 481 38.27 17.88 -13.28
CA THR A 481 38.71 19.25 -12.98
C THR A 481 37.61 20.12 -12.36
N GLN A 482 36.34 19.91 -12.73
CA GLN A 482 35.19 20.70 -12.29
C GLN A 482 34.23 19.91 -11.38
N ARG A 483 34.75 18.93 -10.64
CA ARG A 483 33.95 18.05 -9.77
C ARG A 483 33.02 18.79 -8.81
N THR A 484 33.47 19.93 -8.27
CA THR A 484 32.68 20.77 -7.36
C THR A 484 31.41 21.31 -8.02
N LEU A 485 31.52 21.83 -9.24
CA LEU A 485 30.39 22.37 -10.00
C LEU A 485 29.38 21.26 -10.32
N ILE A 486 29.87 20.09 -10.73
CA ILE A 486 29.03 18.93 -11.04
C ILE A 486 28.32 18.42 -9.79
N SER A 487 29.02 18.29 -8.66
CA SER A 487 28.42 17.87 -7.39
C SER A 487 27.33 18.84 -6.93
N GLN A 488 27.54 20.14 -7.06
CA GLN A 488 26.51 21.14 -6.77
C GLN A 488 25.29 20.98 -7.69
N ARG A 489 25.51 20.82 -9.00
CA ARG A 489 24.43 20.66 -9.97
C ARG A 489 23.61 19.39 -9.77
N VAL A 490 24.28 18.26 -9.48
CA VAL A 490 23.63 17.01 -9.12
C VAL A 490 22.84 17.18 -7.83
N SER A 491 23.40 17.87 -6.84
CA SER A 491 22.74 18.11 -5.55
C SER A 491 21.43 18.88 -5.70
N GLU A 492 21.43 19.99 -6.45
CA GLU A 492 20.23 20.80 -6.70
C GLU A 492 19.10 19.98 -7.35
N LEU A 493 19.39 19.30 -8.47
CA LEU A 493 18.40 18.54 -9.22
C LEU A 493 17.88 17.32 -8.45
N LEU A 494 18.77 16.62 -7.74
CA LEU A 494 18.39 15.45 -6.97
C LEU A 494 17.54 15.83 -5.75
N THR A 495 17.86 16.96 -5.10
CA THR A 495 17.08 17.48 -3.98
C THR A 495 15.68 17.89 -4.42
N GLU A 496 15.54 18.58 -5.56
CA GLU A 496 14.23 18.96 -6.12
C GLU A 496 13.37 17.73 -6.42
N ARG A 497 13.95 16.71 -7.07
CA ARG A 497 13.23 15.47 -7.38
C ARG A 497 12.88 14.66 -6.12
N ALA A 498 13.80 14.56 -5.17
CA ALA A 498 13.56 13.83 -3.92
C ALA A 498 12.46 14.47 -3.05
N ALA A 499 12.37 15.81 -3.06
CA ALA A 499 11.34 16.54 -2.33
C ALA A 499 9.91 16.19 -2.80
N GLN A 500 9.72 15.90 -4.10
CA GLN A 500 8.42 15.47 -4.65
C GLN A 500 7.93 14.14 -4.05
N PHE A 501 8.86 13.29 -3.62
CA PHE A 501 8.58 12.01 -2.95
C PHE A 501 8.63 12.11 -1.42
N GLY A 502 8.81 13.31 -0.86
CA GLY A 502 8.87 13.55 0.58
C GLY A 502 10.17 13.14 1.26
N LEU A 503 11.27 13.05 0.49
CA LEU A 503 12.60 12.76 1.00
C LEU A 503 13.43 14.04 1.07
N LEU A 504 14.08 14.24 2.21
CA LEU A 504 15.04 15.32 2.44
C LEU A 504 16.45 14.76 2.25
N LEU A 505 17.25 15.43 1.43
CA LEU A 505 18.65 15.07 1.20
C LEU A 505 19.51 16.09 1.96
N ASP A 506 20.25 15.64 2.97
CA ASP A 506 21.08 16.50 3.82
C ASP A 506 22.46 16.74 3.17
N ASP A 507 23.02 15.73 2.49
CA ASP A 507 24.30 15.82 1.77
C ASP A 507 24.35 14.83 0.61
N ILE A 508 25.04 15.22 -0.47
CA ILE A 508 25.25 14.39 -1.65
C ILE A 508 26.72 14.52 -2.06
N SER A 509 27.43 13.41 -2.08
CA SER A 509 28.85 13.37 -2.43
C SER A 509 29.17 12.26 -3.42
N ILE A 510 29.94 12.58 -4.46
CA ILE A 510 30.54 11.58 -5.34
C ILE A 510 31.68 10.93 -4.54
N THR A 511 31.66 9.61 -4.31
CA THR A 511 32.72 8.92 -3.54
C THR A 511 33.74 8.27 -4.45
N HIS A 512 33.28 7.58 -5.49
CA HIS A 512 34.11 6.87 -6.44
C HIS A 512 33.78 7.33 -7.86
N LEU A 513 34.82 7.60 -8.64
CA LEU A 513 34.72 7.92 -10.06
C LEU A 513 35.84 7.19 -10.79
N SER A 514 35.47 6.31 -11.71
CA SER A 514 36.42 5.54 -12.53
C SER A 514 36.00 5.56 -13.98
N PHE A 515 36.98 5.72 -14.85
CA PHE A 515 36.84 5.61 -16.30
C PHE A 515 37.04 4.17 -16.76
N GLY A 516 36.58 3.85 -17.97
CA GLY A 516 36.91 2.57 -18.61
C GLY A 516 38.43 2.36 -18.71
N PRO A 517 38.90 1.09 -18.69
CA PRO A 517 40.34 0.77 -18.68
C PRO A 517 41.08 1.32 -19.91
N GLU A 518 40.41 1.37 -21.07
CA GLU A 518 40.94 1.89 -22.33
C GLU A 518 41.27 3.39 -22.25
N PHE A 519 40.38 4.17 -21.64
CA PHE A 519 40.58 5.62 -21.47
C PHE A 519 41.69 5.91 -20.46
N THR A 520 41.69 5.21 -19.31
CA THR A 520 42.75 5.36 -18.30
C THR A 520 44.13 5.05 -18.90
N SER A 521 44.25 3.98 -19.67
CA SER A 521 45.50 3.63 -20.37
C SER A 521 45.91 4.70 -21.38
N ALA A 522 44.97 5.24 -22.16
CA ALA A 522 45.27 6.29 -23.13
C ALA A 522 45.74 7.59 -22.46
N VAL A 523 45.18 7.96 -21.31
CA VAL A 523 45.61 9.14 -20.53
C VAL A 523 47.00 8.95 -19.95
N GLU A 524 47.29 7.79 -19.36
CA GLU A 524 48.62 7.45 -18.84
C GLU A 524 49.68 7.46 -19.95
N LEU A 525 49.39 6.86 -21.10
CA LEU A 525 50.28 6.88 -22.26
C LEU A 525 50.54 8.30 -22.77
N LYS A 526 49.50 9.15 -22.81
CA LYS A 526 49.65 10.56 -23.19
C LYS A 526 50.51 11.33 -22.19
N GLN A 527 50.33 11.08 -20.89
CA GLN A 527 51.13 11.72 -19.84
C GLN A 527 52.61 11.31 -19.94
N VAL A 528 52.88 10.02 -20.15
CA VAL A 528 54.25 9.50 -20.35
C VAL A 528 54.87 10.13 -21.60
N ALA A 529 54.16 10.14 -22.72
CA ALA A 529 54.65 10.76 -23.96
C ALA A 529 54.94 12.26 -23.81
N GLN A 530 54.11 12.99 -23.05
CA GLN A 530 54.30 14.41 -22.78
C GLN A 530 55.50 14.67 -21.86
N GLN A 531 55.68 13.85 -20.81
CA GLN A 531 56.85 13.91 -19.93
C GLN A 531 58.14 13.57 -20.68
N ASP A 532 58.10 12.57 -21.57
CA ASP A 532 59.23 12.21 -22.43
C ASP A 532 59.57 13.36 -23.38
N ALA A 533 58.57 14.03 -23.97
CA ALA A 533 58.78 15.18 -24.82
C ALA A 533 59.42 16.38 -24.06
N GLU A 534 58.96 16.67 -22.85
CA GLU A 534 59.55 17.69 -21.98
C GLU A 534 60.99 17.33 -21.58
N LYS A 535 61.24 16.07 -21.23
CA LYS A 535 62.58 15.57 -20.91
C LYS A 535 63.53 15.68 -22.10
N GLN A 536 63.07 15.35 -23.31
CA GLN A 536 63.85 15.53 -24.52
C GLN A 536 64.15 17.00 -24.80
N ARG A 537 63.16 17.90 -24.64
CA ARG A 537 63.39 19.36 -24.73
C ARG A 537 64.44 19.84 -23.73
N PHE A 538 64.31 19.44 -22.46
CA PHE A 538 65.27 19.82 -21.42
C PHE A 538 66.68 19.26 -21.71
N LEU A 539 66.77 18.04 -22.25
CA LEU A 539 68.05 17.44 -22.65
C LEU A 539 68.71 18.23 -23.79
N VAL A 540 67.93 18.63 -24.80
CA VAL A 540 68.41 19.48 -25.91
C VAL A 540 68.88 20.84 -25.38
N GLU A 541 68.10 21.49 -24.52
CA GLU A 541 68.46 22.78 -23.93
C GLU A 541 69.73 22.69 -23.07
N LYS A 542 69.86 21.64 -22.25
CA LYS A 542 71.06 21.36 -21.47
C LYS A 542 72.28 21.12 -22.36
N ALA A 543 72.12 20.38 -23.46
CA ALA A 543 73.20 20.14 -24.42
C ALA A 543 73.64 21.45 -25.10
N GLU A 544 72.69 22.33 -25.43
CA GLU A 544 72.98 23.63 -26.04
C GLU A 544 73.67 24.59 -25.07
N GLN A 545 73.22 24.66 -23.82
CA GLN A 545 73.91 25.43 -22.78
C GLN A 545 75.31 24.88 -22.48
N SER A 546 75.47 23.56 -22.41
CA SER A 546 76.79 22.94 -22.22
C SER A 546 77.72 23.25 -23.40
N ARG A 547 77.21 23.28 -24.64
CA ARG A 547 77.98 23.69 -25.82
C ARG A 547 78.44 25.14 -25.69
N GLN A 548 77.55 26.06 -25.30
CA GLN A 548 77.92 27.46 -25.09
C GLN A 548 78.95 27.63 -23.97
N ALA A 549 78.77 26.94 -22.85
CA ALA A 549 79.70 26.97 -21.72
C ALA A 549 81.10 26.47 -22.14
N ASN A 550 81.19 25.39 -22.92
CA ASN A 550 82.47 24.87 -23.41
C ASN A 550 83.17 25.84 -24.37
N VAL A 551 82.42 26.54 -25.24
CA VAL A 551 83.01 27.57 -26.14
C VAL A 551 83.55 28.73 -25.32
N ILE A 552 82.78 29.24 -24.35
CA ILE A 552 83.21 30.34 -23.48
C ILE A 552 84.44 29.94 -22.63
N ALA A 553 84.44 28.72 -22.09
CA ALA A 553 85.58 28.18 -21.34
C ALA A 553 86.83 28.09 -22.22
N ALA A 554 86.72 27.53 -23.43
CA ALA A 554 87.84 27.45 -24.37
C ALA A 554 88.39 28.83 -24.77
N GLU A 555 87.51 29.83 -24.96
CA GLU A 555 87.94 31.22 -25.19
C GLU A 555 88.58 31.86 -23.96
N GLY A 556 88.08 31.55 -22.76
CA GLY A 556 88.63 31.98 -21.49
C GLY A 556 90.03 31.43 -21.26
N ASP A 557 90.22 30.14 -21.52
CA ASP A 557 91.51 29.46 -21.44
C ASP A 557 92.50 30.00 -22.48
N ALA A 558 92.05 30.26 -23.71
CA ALA A 558 92.89 30.87 -24.74
C ALA A 558 93.36 32.28 -24.34
N ARG A 559 92.48 33.11 -23.77
CA ARG A 559 92.82 34.44 -23.26
C ARG A 559 93.72 34.37 -22.01
N ALA A 560 93.46 33.43 -21.11
CA ALA A 560 94.29 33.21 -19.94
C ALA A 560 95.70 32.75 -20.33
N ALA A 561 95.83 31.85 -21.31
CA ALA A 561 97.12 31.41 -21.83
C ALA A 561 97.91 32.57 -22.49
N ASP A 562 97.24 33.45 -23.25
CA ASP A 562 97.89 34.64 -23.84
C ASP A 562 98.37 35.63 -22.77
N LEU A 563 97.56 35.87 -21.73
CA LEU A 563 97.94 36.73 -20.60
C LEU A 563 99.07 36.15 -19.76
N ILE A 564 99.01 34.85 -19.48
CA ILE A 564 100.07 34.12 -18.76
C ILE A 564 101.36 34.15 -19.60
N GLY A 565 101.28 33.93 -20.91
CA GLY A 565 102.42 34.03 -21.82
C GLY A 565 103.08 35.41 -21.79
N LYS A 566 102.29 36.49 -21.79
CA LYS A 566 102.80 37.87 -21.63
C LYS A 566 103.44 38.11 -20.26
N ALA A 567 102.79 37.67 -19.19
CA ALA A 567 103.30 37.82 -17.82
C ALA A 567 104.61 37.03 -17.58
N LEU A 568 104.74 35.84 -18.18
CA LEU A 568 105.98 35.04 -18.16
C LEU A 568 107.13 35.72 -18.92
N GLY A 569 106.83 36.42 -20.01
CA GLY A 569 107.81 37.21 -20.75
C GLY A 569 108.37 38.39 -19.95
N GLU A 570 107.58 38.98 -19.05
CA GLU A 570 107.99 40.13 -18.23
C GLU A 570 108.67 39.73 -16.91
N ALA A 571 108.31 38.60 -16.31
CA ALA A 571 108.74 38.22 -14.95
C ALA A 571 109.95 37.26 -14.88
N GLY A 572 110.41 36.69 -15.99
CA GLY A 572 111.55 35.76 -16.02
C GLY A 572 111.32 34.43 -15.27
N ASP A 573 112.34 33.55 -15.26
CA ASP A 573 112.26 32.15 -14.80
C ASP A 573 111.83 31.95 -13.32
N GLY A 574 111.76 33.02 -12.52
CA GLY A 574 111.36 32.97 -11.12
C GLY A 574 109.91 32.50 -10.90
N LEU A 575 108.99 32.80 -11.83
CA LEU A 575 107.59 32.36 -11.71
C LEU A 575 107.43 30.85 -11.99
N ILE A 576 108.28 30.30 -12.87
CA ILE A 576 108.29 28.86 -13.19
C ILE A 576 108.83 28.06 -12.01
N GLU A 577 109.92 28.53 -11.38
CA GLU A 577 110.45 27.89 -10.18
C GLU A 577 109.48 27.96 -8.99
N LEU A 578 108.77 29.08 -8.79
CA LEU A 578 107.73 29.16 -7.76
C LEU A 578 106.59 28.15 -8.01
N ARG A 579 106.08 28.09 -9.24
CA ARG A 579 105.06 27.10 -9.64
C ARG A 579 105.55 25.67 -9.51
N ARG A 580 106.84 25.42 -9.75
CA ARG A 580 107.46 24.10 -9.57
C ARG A 580 107.48 23.68 -8.09
N ILE A 581 107.74 24.63 -7.20
CA ILE A 581 107.70 24.41 -5.76
C ILE A 581 106.26 24.19 -5.28
N GLU A 582 105.30 25.01 -5.72
CA GLU A 582 103.87 24.84 -5.38
C GLU A 582 103.31 23.50 -5.90
N ALA A 583 103.67 23.10 -7.12
CA ALA A 583 103.29 21.80 -7.67
C ALA A 583 103.92 20.64 -6.89
N ALA A 584 105.19 20.79 -6.46
CA ALA A 584 105.83 19.80 -5.60
C ALA A 584 105.16 19.71 -4.23
N GLU A 585 104.73 20.83 -3.64
CA GLU A 585 103.96 20.88 -2.39
C GLU A 585 102.60 20.20 -2.53
N ASP A 586 101.86 20.49 -3.60
CA ASP A 586 100.53 19.90 -3.83
C ASP A 586 100.63 18.39 -4.14
N ILE A 587 101.62 17.97 -4.94
CA ILE A 587 101.92 16.55 -5.17
C ILE A 587 102.29 15.85 -3.86
N ALA A 588 103.13 16.47 -3.02
CA ALA A 588 103.46 15.92 -1.70
C ALA A 588 102.23 15.82 -0.79
N GLY A 589 101.34 16.82 -0.83
CA GLY A 589 100.07 16.82 -0.09
C GLY A 589 99.09 15.74 -0.56
N GLN A 590 98.96 15.54 -1.87
CA GLN A 590 98.13 14.47 -2.44
C GLN A 590 98.71 13.09 -2.16
N LEU A 591 100.04 12.92 -2.30
CA LEU A 591 100.73 11.67 -1.97
C LEU A 591 100.57 11.31 -0.49
N ALA A 592 100.75 12.26 0.43
CA ALA A 592 100.59 12.02 1.87
C ALA A 592 99.17 11.53 2.26
N ARG A 593 98.15 11.85 1.46
CA ARG A 593 96.75 11.43 1.68
C ARG A 593 96.37 10.14 0.95
N SER A 594 97.19 9.68 0.00
CA SER A 594 96.96 8.46 -0.76
C SER A 594 97.39 7.23 0.03
N ARG A 595 96.51 6.21 0.15
CA ARG A 595 96.77 4.99 0.93
C ARG A 595 97.63 3.93 0.20
N ASN A 596 97.86 4.07 -1.10
CA ASN A 596 98.62 3.12 -1.93
C ASN A 596 99.86 3.78 -2.54
N ILE A 597 100.88 4.03 -1.72
CA ILE A 597 102.19 4.52 -2.19
C ILE A 597 103.16 3.34 -2.26
N VAL A 598 103.68 3.05 -3.46
CA VAL A 598 104.75 2.05 -3.67
C VAL A 598 106.06 2.81 -3.87
N TYR A 599 106.99 2.68 -2.92
CA TYR A 599 108.34 3.24 -3.05
C TYR A 599 109.22 2.27 -3.84
N LEU A 600 109.65 2.69 -5.02
CA LEU A 600 110.61 1.94 -5.84
C LEU A 600 112.05 2.28 -5.39
N PRO A 601 112.83 1.34 -4.82
CA PRO A 601 114.23 1.59 -4.48
C PRO A 601 115.10 1.67 -5.74
N HIS A 602 116.14 2.51 -5.70
CA HIS A 602 117.09 2.69 -6.80
C HIS A 602 118.26 1.71 -6.66
N GLY A 603 118.32 0.66 -7.50
CA GLY A 603 119.43 -0.31 -7.59
C GLY A 603 119.13 -1.52 -8.50
N PRO A 604 120.14 -2.20 -9.09
CA PRO A 604 119.97 -3.05 -10.28
C PRO A 604 119.52 -4.51 -10.02
N GLN A 605 118.70 -4.77 -9.00
CA GLN A 605 118.12 -6.10 -8.76
C GLN A 605 116.60 -5.97 -8.58
N MET A 606 115.89 -5.74 -9.67
CA MET A 606 114.43 -5.83 -9.69
C MET A 606 113.99 -6.95 -10.64
N LEU A 607 113.69 -8.12 -10.06
CA LEU A 607 113.02 -9.23 -10.73
C LEU A 607 111.58 -9.25 -10.22
N LEU A 608 110.69 -8.50 -10.89
CA LEU A 608 109.24 -8.58 -10.66
C LEU A 608 108.65 -9.55 -11.69
N ASN A 609 108.40 -10.77 -11.22
CA ASN A 609 107.60 -11.76 -11.93
C ASN A 609 106.12 -11.37 -11.80
N ILE A 610 105.52 -10.91 -12.90
CA ILE A 610 104.08 -10.63 -12.98
C ILE A 610 103.39 -11.93 -13.39
N SER A 611 103.08 -12.80 -12.43
CA SER A 611 102.13 -13.88 -12.66
C SER A 611 100.72 -13.33 -12.45
N GLY A 612 100.08 -12.94 -13.55
CA GLY A 612 98.66 -12.57 -13.57
C GLY A 612 97.76 -13.80 -13.39
N ALA A 613 96.73 -13.65 -12.57
CA ALA A 613 95.52 -14.46 -12.62
C ALA A 613 94.32 -13.50 -12.62
N ALA A 614 93.54 -13.61 -13.68
CA ALA A 614 92.33 -12.87 -13.96
C ALA A 614 91.24 -13.14 -12.92
N GLN A 615 90.36 -12.14 -12.74
CA GLN A 615 88.91 -12.29 -12.84
C GLN A 615 88.31 -11.00 -13.39
#